data_AF-A0A6G0U4B1-F1
#
_entry.id   AF-A0A6G0U4B1-F1
#
_cell.length_a   1.000
_cell.length_b   1.000
_cell.length_c   1.000
_cell.angle_alpha   90.00
_cell.angle_beta   90.00
_cell.angle_gamma   90.00
#
_symmetry.space_group_name_H-M   'P 1'
#
loop_
_entity.id
_entity.type
_entity.pdbx_description
1 polymer ?
#
loop_
_entity_poly.entity_id
_entity_poly.type
_entity_poly.pdbx_seq_one_letter_code
_entity_poly.pdbx_strand_id
1 'polypeptide(L)'
;VTSDINNTCTLSHTGTSAAAPLAAGVIALALEANGDLTWRDVQHLLARNCEVGPLLKNSGWSTNAAGFDFNPQFGFGLLNAYKLVKEAINWSTVPEKSICGVNFLISKSRQHFGRAVKFVSTVITNGCNGCIKYLEHVQLCVTIQYPKRGMVEINLQSPKKTTCRMMEPRPLDESNMGFFEWKIKSLQFWGEDPSGEWTVVVKDETSNLFMGLTGSVEKLRLIMHGTKNNPYN
;
A
#
# COMPACT_ATOMS: atom_id res chain seq x y z
N VAL A 1 -13.52 27.72 5.15
CA VAL A 1 -14.26 28.02 6.39
C VAL A 1 -15.07 26.78 6.76
N THR A 2 -15.08 26.38 8.02
CA THR A 2 -15.96 25.32 8.54
C THR A 2 -16.58 25.77 9.87
N SER A 3 -17.62 25.10 10.34
CA SER A 3 -18.19 25.34 11.67
C SER A 3 -17.21 25.01 12.78
N ASP A 4 -17.33 25.73 13.90
CA ASP A 4 -16.55 25.54 15.12
C ASP A 4 -17.47 25.61 16.35
N ILE A 5 -16.94 25.22 17.51
CA ILE A 5 -17.67 25.25 18.78
C ILE A 5 -18.20 26.65 19.12
N ASN A 6 -19.15 26.71 20.06
CA ASN A 6 -19.78 27.95 20.52
C ASN A 6 -20.50 28.73 19.41
N ASN A 7 -21.04 28.02 18.41
CA ASN A 7 -21.75 28.60 17.27
C ASN A 7 -20.87 29.60 16.48
N THR A 8 -19.60 29.25 16.27
CA THR A 8 -18.63 30.07 15.55
C THR A 8 -18.13 29.38 14.28
N CYS A 9 -17.26 30.05 13.53
CA CYS A 9 -16.65 29.54 12.31
C CYS A 9 -15.13 29.62 12.41
N THR A 10 -14.44 28.66 11.81
CA THR A 10 -12.97 28.65 11.75
C THR A 10 -12.45 28.67 10.31
N LEU A 11 -11.36 29.41 10.12
CA LEU A 11 -10.54 29.43 8.91
C LEU A 11 -9.22 28.65 9.10
N SER A 12 -8.94 28.19 10.31
CA SER A 12 -7.66 27.60 10.73
C SER A 12 -7.75 26.10 11.02
N HIS A 13 -8.78 25.41 10.52
CA HIS A 13 -8.82 23.95 10.57
C HIS A 13 -7.76 23.37 9.61
N THR A 14 -6.82 22.58 10.15
CA THR A 14 -5.62 22.14 9.42
C THR A 14 -5.31 20.67 9.68
N GLY A 15 -4.31 20.14 8.97
CA GLY A 15 -3.84 18.77 9.09
C GLY A 15 -4.64 17.79 8.24
N THR A 16 -4.20 16.53 8.25
CA THR A 16 -4.88 15.42 7.54
C THR A 16 -6.31 15.21 8.05
N SER A 17 -6.59 15.59 9.30
CA SER A 17 -7.91 15.60 9.91
C SER A 17 -8.92 16.51 9.20
N ALA A 18 -8.46 17.57 8.51
CA ALA A 18 -9.32 18.44 7.71
C ALA A 18 -9.58 17.87 6.30
N ALA A 19 -8.69 17.01 5.80
CA ALA A 19 -8.83 16.41 4.47
C ALA A 19 -9.81 15.22 4.46
N ALA A 20 -9.83 14.40 5.52
CA ALA A 20 -10.71 13.23 5.59
C ALA A 20 -12.22 13.56 5.50
N PRO A 21 -12.75 14.60 6.19
CA PRO A 21 -14.15 15.00 6.04
C PRO A 21 -14.52 15.45 4.63
N LEU A 22 -13.61 16.09 3.90
CA LEU A 22 -13.84 16.46 2.49
C LEU A 22 -13.99 15.21 1.62
N ALA A 23 -13.11 14.22 1.81
CA ALA A 23 -13.22 12.94 1.12
C ALA A 23 -14.54 12.22 1.47
N ALA A 24 -14.94 12.23 2.74
CA ALA A 24 -16.21 11.65 3.18
C ALA A 24 -17.41 12.32 2.50
N GLY A 25 -17.42 13.65 2.40
CA GLY A 25 -18.49 14.39 1.71
C GLY A 25 -18.58 14.04 0.22
N VAL A 26 -17.45 13.91 -0.47
CA VAL A 26 -17.43 13.50 -1.88
C VAL A 26 -17.87 12.04 -2.07
N ILE A 27 -17.46 11.14 -1.18
CA ILE A 27 -17.94 9.74 -1.20
C ILE A 27 -19.45 9.68 -0.94
N ALA A 28 -19.99 10.53 -0.06
CA ALA A 28 -21.43 10.62 0.15
C ALA A 28 -22.19 11.03 -1.13
N LEU A 29 -21.65 11.98 -1.92
CA LEU A 29 -22.23 12.33 -3.22
C LEU A 29 -22.22 11.15 -4.21
N ALA A 30 -21.15 10.33 -4.21
CA ALA A 30 -21.08 9.14 -5.06
C ALA A 30 -22.09 8.07 -4.63
N LEU A 31 -22.27 7.87 -3.31
CA LEU A 31 -23.27 6.96 -2.74
C LEU A 31 -24.71 7.44 -2.97
N GLU A 32 -24.94 8.76 -2.99
CA GLU A 32 -26.22 9.34 -3.36
C GLU A 32 -26.55 9.08 -4.85
N ALA A 33 -25.54 9.19 -5.73
CA ALA A 33 -25.69 8.91 -7.14
C ALA A 33 -25.87 7.40 -7.45
N ASN A 34 -25.28 6.52 -6.63
CA ASN A 34 -25.44 5.08 -6.74
C ASN A 34 -25.40 4.42 -5.34
N GLY A 35 -26.58 4.06 -4.83
CA GLY A 35 -26.74 3.46 -3.50
C GLY A 35 -26.26 2.01 -3.39
N ASP A 36 -25.98 1.35 -4.51
CA ASP A 36 -25.55 -0.07 -4.55
C ASP A 36 -24.02 -0.22 -4.43
N LEU A 37 -23.27 0.88 -4.39
CA LEU A 37 -21.81 0.83 -4.26
C LEU A 37 -21.40 0.15 -2.95
N THR A 38 -20.59 -0.89 -3.08
CA THR A 38 -19.94 -1.53 -1.93
C THR A 38 -18.72 -0.70 -1.48
N TRP A 39 -18.19 -1.03 -0.29
CA TRP A 39 -16.96 -0.41 0.20
C TRP A 39 -15.74 -0.62 -0.74
N ARG A 40 -15.73 -1.70 -1.54
CA ARG A 40 -14.69 -1.95 -2.54
C ARG A 40 -14.91 -1.11 -3.79
N ASP A 41 -16.14 -0.98 -4.24
CA ASP A 41 -16.48 -0.15 -5.40
C ASP A 41 -16.02 1.28 -5.20
N VAL A 42 -16.24 1.84 -4.01
CA VAL A 42 -15.72 3.18 -3.65
C VAL A 42 -14.20 3.26 -3.79
N GLN A 43 -13.44 2.23 -3.38
CA GLN A 43 -11.98 2.22 -3.54
C GLN A 43 -11.54 2.11 -5.01
N HIS A 44 -12.23 1.30 -5.81
CA HIS A 44 -11.98 1.20 -7.24
C HIS A 44 -12.27 2.51 -7.98
N LEU A 45 -13.39 3.17 -7.64
CA LEU A 45 -13.73 4.49 -8.14
C LEU A 45 -12.64 5.51 -7.77
N LEU A 46 -12.16 5.53 -6.53
CA LEU A 46 -11.08 6.41 -6.11
C LEU A 46 -9.77 6.14 -6.88
N ALA A 47 -9.38 4.87 -7.01
CA ALA A 47 -8.16 4.49 -7.71
C ALA A 47 -8.17 4.94 -9.19
N ARG A 48 -9.34 4.96 -9.84
CA ARG A 48 -9.50 5.35 -11.25
C ARG A 48 -9.68 6.85 -11.47
N ASN A 49 -10.34 7.55 -10.54
CA ASN A 49 -10.82 8.92 -10.77
C ASN A 49 -9.99 10.02 -10.11
N CYS A 50 -9.04 9.67 -9.24
CA CYS A 50 -8.12 10.65 -8.69
C CYS A 50 -7.23 11.27 -9.78
N GLU A 51 -6.77 12.50 -9.54
CA GLU A 51 -6.00 13.29 -10.49
C GLU A 51 -4.58 13.54 -10.02
N VAL A 52 -3.62 13.14 -10.85
CA VAL A 52 -2.19 13.39 -10.60
C VAL A 52 -1.74 14.76 -11.06
N GLY A 53 -2.40 15.34 -12.07
CA GLY A 53 -1.99 16.59 -12.74
C GLY A 53 -1.60 17.73 -11.79
N PRO A 54 -2.46 18.11 -10.83
CA PRO A 54 -2.16 19.16 -9.85
C PRO A 54 -0.96 18.85 -8.93
N LEU A 55 -0.55 17.58 -8.85
CA LEU A 55 0.47 17.08 -7.92
C LEU A 55 1.75 16.59 -8.61
N LEU A 56 1.85 16.68 -9.96
CA LEU A 56 2.98 16.14 -10.74
C LEU A 56 4.34 16.75 -10.39
N LYS A 57 4.38 17.95 -9.81
CA LYS A 57 5.63 18.60 -9.38
C LYS A 57 6.24 17.97 -8.12
N ASN A 58 5.49 17.13 -7.41
CA ASN A 58 5.99 16.42 -6.23
C ASN A 58 6.80 15.19 -6.67
N SER A 59 7.91 14.89 -5.98
CA SER A 59 8.71 13.70 -6.26
C SER A 59 8.03 12.42 -5.77
N GLY A 60 8.46 11.26 -6.29
CA GLY A 60 8.01 9.94 -5.83
C GLY A 60 6.80 9.36 -6.57
N TRP A 61 6.36 9.99 -7.67
CA TRP A 61 5.39 9.36 -8.58
C TRP A 61 6.01 8.16 -9.29
N SER A 62 5.21 7.11 -9.42
CA SER A 62 5.54 5.93 -10.23
C SER A 62 4.26 5.38 -10.84
N THR A 63 4.33 4.94 -12.08
CA THR A 63 3.24 4.20 -12.73
C THR A 63 3.50 2.72 -12.56
N ASN A 64 2.52 2.00 -12.03
CA ASN A 64 2.61 0.56 -11.84
C ASN A 64 2.37 -0.20 -13.16
N ALA A 65 2.48 -1.52 -13.17
CA ALA A 65 2.38 -2.30 -14.40
C ALA A 65 0.95 -2.41 -14.96
N ALA A 66 -0.06 -1.99 -14.19
CA ALA A 66 -1.45 -1.90 -14.62
C ALA A 66 -1.85 -0.48 -15.05
N GLY A 67 -0.91 0.46 -15.10
CA GLY A 67 -1.14 1.84 -15.55
C GLY A 67 -1.68 2.77 -14.46
N PHE A 68 -1.68 2.37 -13.19
CA PHE A 68 -2.06 3.26 -12.09
C PHE A 68 -0.85 4.07 -11.63
N ASP A 69 -1.00 5.40 -11.65
CA ASP A 69 -0.05 6.29 -11.00
C ASP A 69 -0.22 6.25 -9.49
N PHE A 70 0.89 6.14 -8.78
CA PHE A 70 0.91 6.07 -7.33
C PHE A 70 2.07 6.87 -6.76
N ASN A 71 1.81 7.57 -5.66
CA ASN A 71 2.80 8.25 -4.86
C ASN A 71 2.61 7.88 -3.37
N PRO A 72 3.66 7.54 -2.62
CA PRO A 72 3.54 7.21 -1.19
C PRO A 72 2.89 8.30 -0.33
N GLN A 73 2.99 9.57 -0.72
CA GLN A 73 2.41 10.71 -0.02
C GLN A 73 0.99 11.05 -0.46
N PHE A 74 0.64 10.78 -1.72
CA PHE A 74 -0.61 11.23 -2.35
C PHE A 74 -1.52 10.09 -2.83
N GLY A 75 -1.13 8.83 -2.66
CA GLY A 75 -1.86 7.68 -3.19
C GLY A 75 -2.01 7.77 -4.71
N PHE A 76 -3.23 7.58 -5.21
CA PHE A 76 -3.59 7.72 -6.63
C PHE A 76 -3.75 9.19 -7.08
N GLY A 77 -3.60 10.16 -6.18
CA GLY A 77 -3.69 11.59 -6.49
C GLY A 77 -4.85 12.31 -5.81
N LEU A 78 -5.15 13.51 -6.31
CA LEU A 78 -6.16 14.38 -5.72
C LEU A 78 -7.57 13.90 -6.06
N LEU A 79 -8.46 13.88 -5.06
CA LEU A 79 -9.85 13.51 -5.25
C LEU A 79 -10.56 14.45 -6.22
N ASN A 80 -11.21 13.90 -7.26
CA ASN A 80 -12.07 14.66 -8.17
C ASN A 80 -13.53 14.22 -8.01
N ALA A 81 -14.33 15.07 -7.36
CA ALA A 81 -15.73 14.77 -7.06
C ALA A 81 -16.58 14.56 -8.33
N TYR A 82 -16.39 15.38 -9.35
CA TYR A 82 -17.15 15.27 -10.60
C TYR A 82 -16.88 13.94 -11.31
N LYS A 83 -15.61 13.56 -11.47
CA LYS A 83 -15.22 12.29 -12.09
C LYS A 83 -15.74 11.10 -11.30
N LEU A 84 -15.58 11.13 -9.97
CA LEU A 84 -16.04 10.07 -9.07
C LEU A 84 -17.56 9.84 -9.19
N VAL A 85 -18.36 10.90 -9.06
CA VAL A 85 -19.83 10.82 -9.15
C VAL A 85 -20.28 10.41 -10.55
N LYS A 86 -19.63 10.95 -11.59
CA LYS A 86 -19.95 10.62 -12.99
C LYS A 86 -19.74 9.14 -13.30
N GLU A 87 -18.65 8.54 -12.80
CA GLU A 87 -18.40 7.12 -12.99
C GLU A 87 -19.30 6.26 -12.08
N ALA A 88 -19.62 6.73 -10.87
CA ALA A 88 -20.52 6.03 -9.93
C ALA A 88 -21.91 5.73 -10.52
N ILE A 89 -22.50 6.66 -11.29
CA ILE A 89 -23.85 6.52 -11.87
C ILE A 89 -24.00 5.24 -12.70
N ASN A 90 -22.96 4.86 -13.45
CA ASN A 90 -22.97 3.68 -14.33
C ASN A 90 -22.05 2.57 -13.82
N TRP A 91 -21.70 2.61 -12.53
CA TRP A 91 -20.76 1.65 -11.95
C TRP A 91 -21.43 0.29 -11.73
N SER A 92 -20.76 -0.76 -12.21
CA SER A 92 -21.12 -2.14 -11.91
C SER A 92 -20.26 -2.65 -10.76
N THR A 93 -20.91 -3.27 -9.76
CA THR A 93 -20.22 -3.85 -8.60
C THR A 93 -19.09 -4.79 -9.03
N VAL A 94 -17.92 -4.60 -8.43
CA VAL A 94 -16.75 -5.43 -8.75
C VAL A 94 -16.95 -6.90 -8.36
N PRO A 95 -16.28 -7.85 -9.05
CA PRO A 95 -16.40 -9.28 -8.76
C PRO A 95 -16.09 -9.67 -7.31
N GLU A 96 -16.47 -10.88 -6.94
CA GLU A 96 -16.23 -11.43 -5.60
C GLU A 96 -14.75 -11.35 -5.19
N LYS A 97 -14.54 -10.90 -3.94
CA LYS A 97 -13.20 -10.74 -3.38
C LYS A 97 -12.59 -12.10 -3.04
N SER A 98 -11.38 -12.33 -3.53
CA SER A 98 -10.51 -13.43 -3.11
C SER A 98 -9.37 -12.94 -2.24
N ILE A 99 -8.91 -13.79 -1.31
CA ILE A 99 -7.74 -13.54 -0.47
C ILE A 99 -6.81 -14.74 -0.59
N CYS A 100 -5.56 -14.47 -0.95
CA CYS A 100 -4.52 -15.47 -1.15
C CYS A 100 -3.33 -15.14 -0.26
N GLY A 101 -2.70 -16.14 0.36
CA GLY A 101 -1.48 -15.93 1.15
C GLY A 101 -0.41 -16.94 0.82
N VAL A 102 0.81 -16.48 0.52
CA VAL A 102 1.97 -17.32 0.25
C VAL A 102 3.11 -17.00 1.21
N ASN A 103 3.75 -18.04 1.74
CA ASN A 103 4.89 -17.91 2.64
C ASN A 103 6.19 -17.91 1.84
N PHE A 104 7.14 -17.06 2.21
CA PHE A 104 8.49 -17.14 1.68
C PHE A 104 9.26 -18.25 2.40
N LEU A 105 10.15 -18.92 1.68
CA LEU A 105 11.07 -19.87 2.27
C LEU A 105 12.31 -19.13 2.79
N ILE A 106 12.55 -19.23 4.10
CA ILE A 106 13.67 -18.58 4.76
C ILE A 106 14.57 -19.67 5.37
N SER A 107 15.81 -19.74 4.90
CA SER A 107 16.82 -20.63 5.51
C SER A 107 17.41 -19.97 6.76
N LYS A 108 17.57 -20.73 7.83
CA LYS A 108 18.24 -20.27 9.06
C LYS A 108 19.64 -19.68 8.80
N SER A 109 20.35 -20.19 7.79
CA SER A 109 21.68 -19.68 7.42
C SER A 109 21.66 -18.35 6.65
N ARG A 110 20.52 -17.98 6.05
CA ARG A 110 20.37 -16.78 5.19
C ARG A 110 19.33 -15.78 5.71
N GLN A 111 18.91 -15.91 6.96
CA GLN A 111 17.90 -15.05 7.57
C GLN A 111 18.46 -13.73 8.12
N HIS A 112 19.78 -13.62 8.26
CA HIS A 112 20.42 -12.47 8.90
C HIS A 112 20.69 -11.32 7.93
N PHE A 113 20.61 -10.10 8.45
CA PHE A 113 20.95 -8.87 7.73
C PHE A 113 21.58 -7.85 8.68
N GLY A 114 22.22 -6.84 8.10
CA GLY A 114 22.81 -5.69 8.78
C GLY A 114 23.37 -4.72 7.75
N ARG A 115 24.10 -3.69 8.19
CA ARG A 115 24.55 -2.60 7.31
C ARG A 115 25.29 -3.06 6.05
N ALA A 116 26.16 -4.06 6.18
CA ALA A 116 26.97 -4.58 5.07
C ALA A 116 26.23 -5.58 4.18
N VAL A 117 25.17 -6.22 4.69
CA VAL A 117 24.50 -7.33 4.01
C VAL A 117 22.99 -7.19 4.14
N LYS A 118 22.32 -7.00 3.01
CA LYS A 118 20.85 -7.01 2.94
C LYS A 118 20.30 -8.45 2.92
N PHE A 119 19.12 -8.64 3.48
CA PHE A 119 18.35 -9.87 3.29
C PHE A 119 17.55 -9.78 1.99
N VAL A 120 17.52 -10.87 1.21
CA VAL A 120 16.72 -11.00 0.00
C VAL A 120 16.05 -12.36 -0.02
N SER A 121 14.74 -12.40 -0.26
CA SER A 121 13.99 -13.64 -0.46
C SER A 121 12.97 -13.46 -1.58
N THR A 122 12.74 -14.54 -2.33
CA THR A 122 11.77 -14.56 -3.42
C THR A 122 10.71 -15.62 -3.18
N VAL A 123 9.52 -15.41 -3.74
CA VAL A 123 8.44 -16.40 -3.79
C VAL A 123 7.78 -16.34 -5.16
N ILE A 124 7.51 -17.49 -5.75
CA ILE A 124 6.77 -17.60 -7.00
C ILE A 124 5.33 -17.99 -6.66
N THR A 125 4.37 -17.26 -7.23
CA THR A 125 2.94 -17.52 -7.08
C THR A 125 2.23 -17.28 -8.40
N ASN A 126 1.07 -17.92 -8.60
CA ASN A 126 0.16 -17.70 -9.72
C ASN A 126 -1.17 -17.10 -9.23
N GLY A 127 -1.13 -16.32 -8.15
CA GLY A 127 -2.34 -15.76 -7.52
C GLY A 127 -3.20 -16.81 -6.80
N CYS A 128 -2.56 -17.78 -6.13
CA CYS A 128 -3.20 -18.96 -5.52
C CYS A 128 -4.09 -19.73 -6.50
N ASN A 129 -3.49 -20.39 -7.49
CA ASN A 129 -4.19 -21.14 -8.53
C ASN A 129 -5.10 -20.26 -9.40
N GLY A 130 -4.68 -19.01 -9.64
CA GLY A 130 -5.41 -18.06 -10.47
C GLY A 130 -6.70 -17.52 -9.85
N CYS A 131 -6.87 -17.63 -8.52
CA CYS A 131 -7.97 -16.99 -7.80
C CYS A 131 -7.87 -15.46 -7.81
N ILE A 132 -6.67 -14.92 -7.96
CA ILE A 132 -6.44 -13.48 -8.09
C ILE A 132 -5.65 -13.22 -9.37
N LYS A 133 -6.23 -12.42 -10.27
CA LYS A 133 -5.60 -11.89 -11.48
C LYS A 133 -5.52 -10.37 -11.50
N TYR A 134 -6.34 -9.70 -10.70
CA TYR A 134 -6.36 -8.25 -10.57
C TYR A 134 -6.22 -7.91 -9.10
N LEU A 135 -5.07 -7.38 -8.73
CA LEU A 135 -4.77 -7.01 -7.35
C LEU A 135 -5.60 -5.81 -6.89
N GLU A 136 -6.01 -5.84 -5.62
CA GLU A 136 -6.49 -4.69 -4.86
C GLU A 136 -5.41 -4.35 -3.84
N HIS A 137 -5.55 -4.87 -2.61
CA HIS A 137 -4.60 -4.69 -1.54
C HIS A 137 -3.51 -5.76 -1.58
N VAL A 138 -2.27 -5.35 -1.33
CA VAL A 138 -1.17 -6.26 -1.02
C VAL A 138 -0.71 -6.01 0.41
N GLN A 139 -0.52 -7.08 1.18
CA GLN A 139 0.06 -7.02 2.51
C GLN A 139 1.31 -7.88 2.59
N LEU A 140 2.32 -7.40 3.29
CA LEU A 140 3.48 -8.17 3.70
C LEU A 140 3.43 -8.32 5.22
N CYS A 141 3.19 -9.54 5.68
CA CYS A 141 3.25 -9.90 7.09
C CYS A 141 4.68 -10.32 7.43
N VAL A 142 5.32 -9.61 8.36
CA VAL A 142 6.73 -9.80 8.70
C VAL A 142 6.92 -10.12 10.18
N THR A 143 7.86 -11.02 10.46
CA THR A 143 8.46 -11.18 11.79
C THR A 143 9.95 -10.97 11.64
N ILE A 144 10.47 -9.90 12.24
CA ILE A 144 11.86 -9.44 12.08
C ILE A 144 12.38 -9.03 13.45
N GLN A 145 13.52 -9.57 13.86
CA GLN A 145 14.24 -9.10 15.04
C GLN A 145 15.31 -8.10 14.60
N TYR A 146 15.36 -6.94 15.24
CA TYR A 146 16.41 -5.96 14.98
C TYR A 146 16.62 -5.04 16.20
N PRO A 147 17.87 -4.74 16.61
CA PRO A 147 18.14 -3.93 17.80
C PRO A 147 17.64 -2.48 17.73
N LYS A 148 17.49 -1.90 16.53
CA LYS A 148 16.98 -0.54 16.32
C LYS A 148 15.94 -0.52 15.20
N ARG A 149 14.69 -0.86 15.53
CA ARG A 149 13.58 -1.08 14.59
C ARG A 149 13.39 0.05 13.57
N GLY A 150 13.60 1.30 13.95
CA GLY A 150 13.50 2.45 13.06
C GLY A 150 14.47 2.45 11.89
N MET A 151 15.52 1.62 11.90
CA MET A 151 16.51 1.55 10.82
C MET A 151 16.21 0.44 9.80
N VAL A 152 15.14 -0.33 9.99
CA VAL A 152 14.77 -1.42 9.09
C VAL A 152 13.97 -0.85 7.92
N GLU A 153 14.55 -0.86 6.72
CA GLU A 153 13.83 -0.58 5.46
C GLU A 153 13.36 -1.90 4.84
N ILE A 154 12.10 -1.96 4.40
CA ILE A 154 11.53 -3.15 3.75
C ILE A 154 10.99 -2.74 2.38
N ASN A 155 11.48 -3.39 1.33
CA ASN A 155 11.01 -3.21 -0.04
C ASN A 155 10.37 -4.50 -0.55
N LEU A 156 9.30 -4.36 -1.33
CA LEU A 156 8.63 -5.43 -2.05
C LEU A 156 8.60 -5.10 -3.53
N GLN A 157 8.98 -6.05 -4.38
CA GLN A 157 8.89 -5.95 -5.82
C GLN A 157 7.90 -6.98 -6.38
N SER A 158 7.00 -6.54 -7.25
CA SER A 158 6.05 -7.42 -7.95
C SER A 158 6.72 -8.13 -9.15
N PRO A 159 6.11 -9.20 -9.70
CA PRO A 159 6.60 -9.87 -10.89
C PRO A 159 6.79 -8.95 -12.09
N LYS A 160 5.98 -7.89 -12.17
CA LYS A 160 6.03 -6.88 -13.22
C LYS A 160 6.97 -5.71 -12.91
N LYS A 161 7.84 -5.87 -11.91
CA LYS A 161 8.92 -4.96 -11.52
C LYS A 161 8.48 -3.65 -10.85
N THR A 162 7.20 -3.47 -10.54
CA THR A 162 6.76 -2.40 -9.64
C THR A 162 7.42 -2.58 -8.28
N THR A 163 8.01 -1.52 -7.73
CA THR A 163 8.71 -1.55 -6.45
C THR A 163 7.99 -0.68 -5.44
N CYS A 164 7.70 -1.24 -4.27
CA CYS A 164 7.07 -0.55 -3.17
C CYS A 164 8.00 -0.58 -1.96
N ARG A 165 8.32 0.61 -1.44
CA ARG A 165 8.95 0.73 -0.12
C ARG A 165 7.87 0.54 0.94
N MET A 166 7.74 -0.69 1.41
CA MET A 166 6.71 -1.10 2.36
C MET A 166 6.94 -0.44 3.74
N MET A 167 8.19 -0.35 4.18
CA MET A 167 8.57 0.31 5.43
C MET A 167 9.74 1.25 5.18
N GLU A 168 9.58 2.51 5.57
CA GLU A 168 10.64 3.52 5.49
C GLU A 168 11.43 3.59 6.80
N PRO A 169 12.70 4.05 6.76
CA PRO A 169 13.44 4.39 7.96
C PRO A 169 12.70 5.46 8.79
N ARG A 170 12.66 5.24 10.10
CA ARG A 170 12.08 6.13 11.10
C ARG A 170 13.18 6.46 12.12
N PRO A 171 13.99 7.51 11.90
CA PRO A 171 15.17 7.78 12.71
C PRO A 171 14.95 7.87 14.22
N LEU A 172 13.74 8.29 14.62
CA LEU A 172 13.32 8.47 16.01
C LEU A 172 12.78 7.19 16.67
N ASP A 173 12.58 6.09 15.91
CA ASP A 173 12.15 4.82 16.48
C ASP A 173 13.35 3.97 16.93
N GLU A 174 13.65 4.05 18.22
CA GLU A 174 14.79 3.35 18.84
C GLU A 174 14.40 2.00 19.46
N SER A 175 13.19 1.50 19.23
CA SER A 175 12.71 0.24 19.81
C SER A 175 13.55 -0.95 19.35
N ASN A 176 13.84 -1.87 20.28
CA ASN A 176 14.51 -3.15 20.02
C ASN A 176 13.53 -4.33 19.85
N MET A 177 12.22 -4.06 19.87
CA MET A 177 11.18 -5.11 19.79
C MET A 177 11.00 -5.70 18.40
N GLY A 178 11.67 -5.13 17.39
CA GLY A 178 11.50 -5.54 15.99
C GLY A 178 10.03 -5.50 15.53
N PHE A 179 9.69 -6.39 14.61
CA PHE A 179 8.34 -6.58 14.11
C PHE A 179 7.87 -8.00 14.44
N PHE A 180 6.66 -8.13 14.99
CA PHE A 180 6.06 -9.42 15.30
C PHE A 180 4.70 -9.55 14.60
N GLU A 181 4.61 -10.48 13.63
CA GLU A 181 3.45 -10.68 12.77
C GLU A 181 2.84 -9.37 12.22
N TRP A 182 3.71 -8.40 11.93
CA TRP A 182 3.31 -7.05 11.55
C TRP A 182 2.90 -7.01 10.09
N LYS A 183 1.67 -6.57 9.82
CA LYS A 183 1.10 -6.53 8.46
C LYS A 183 1.21 -5.14 7.88
N ILE A 184 2.11 -4.99 6.92
CA ILE A 184 2.30 -3.75 6.16
C ILE A 184 1.46 -3.84 4.90
N LYS A 185 0.63 -2.84 4.62
CA LYS A 185 -0.30 -2.83 3.47
C LYS A 185 0.15 -1.79 2.44
N SER A 186 0.01 -2.11 1.16
CA SER A 186 0.20 -1.18 0.04
C SER A 186 -0.92 -1.32 -1.01
N LEU A 187 -1.19 -0.21 -1.69
CA LEU A 187 -2.09 -0.10 -2.85
C LEU A 187 -1.31 0.10 -4.16
N GLN A 188 0.02 0.18 -4.12
CA GLN A 188 0.84 0.50 -5.30
C GLN A 188 0.76 -0.56 -6.41
N PHE A 189 0.36 -1.78 -6.07
CA PHE A 189 0.22 -2.90 -7.01
C PHE A 189 -1.21 -3.04 -7.57
N TRP A 190 -2.09 -2.06 -7.34
CA TRP A 190 -3.50 -2.12 -7.74
C TRP A 190 -3.65 -2.42 -9.23
N GLY A 191 -4.52 -3.37 -9.56
CA GLY A 191 -4.81 -3.82 -10.92
C GLY A 191 -3.78 -4.78 -11.52
N GLU A 192 -2.61 -5.00 -10.91
CA GLU A 192 -1.59 -5.89 -11.49
C GLU A 192 -1.99 -7.37 -11.39
N ASP A 193 -1.48 -8.17 -12.34
CA ASP A 193 -1.47 -9.63 -12.25
C ASP A 193 -0.36 -10.07 -11.27
N PRO A 194 -0.69 -10.75 -10.15
CA PRO A 194 0.29 -11.16 -9.16
C PRO A 194 1.16 -12.35 -9.61
N SER A 195 0.93 -12.90 -10.80
CA SER A 195 1.60 -14.11 -11.26
C SER A 195 3.08 -13.90 -11.58
N GLY A 196 3.93 -14.68 -10.94
CA GLY A 196 5.37 -14.71 -11.14
C GLY A 196 6.15 -14.55 -9.83
N GLU A 197 7.39 -14.06 -9.94
CA GLU A 197 8.31 -13.90 -8.82
C GLU A 197 8.08 -12.58 -8.08
N TRP A 198 7.81 -12.67 -6.79
CA TRP A 198 7.85 -11.54 -5.85
C TRP A 198 9.16 -11.55 -5.08
N THR A 199 9.74 -10.37 -4.87
CA THR A 199 11.02 -10.21 -4.16
C THR A 199 10.86 -9.29 -2.97
N VAL A 200 11.26 -9.76 -1.79
CA VAL A 200 11.37 -8.94 -0.58
C VAL A 200 12.85 -8.65 -0.32
N VAL A 201 13.15 -7.38 -0.04
CA VAL A 201 14.48 -6.93 0.38
C VAL A 201 14.36 -6.20 1.71
N VAL A 202 15.10 -6.67 2.72
CA VAL A 202 15.21 -6.01 4.03
C VAL A 202 16.63 -5.45 4.18
N LYS A 203 16.71 -4.17 4.54
CA LYS A 203 17.98 -3.45 4.69
C LYS A 203 18.09 -2.82 6.08
N ASP A 204 19.33 -2.56 6.45
CA ASP A 204 19.70 -1.75 7.60
C ASP A 204 20.22 -0.38 7.16
N GLU A 205 19.46 0.66 7.52
CA GLU A 205 19.74 2.06 7.21
C GLU A 205 20.50 2.80 8.33
N THR A 206 21.08 2.08 9.30
CA THR A 206 21.99 2.68 10.29
C THR A 206 23.18 3.40 9.63
N SER A 207 23.73 4.41 10.31
CA SER A 207 24.98 5.03 9.84
C SER A 207 26.16 4.07 9.96
N ASN A 208 27.24 4.32 9.20
CA ASN A 208 28.47 3.51 9.27
C ASN A 208 29.14 3.53 10.66
N LEU A 209 28.73 4.44 11.56
CA LEU A 209 29.21 4.48 12.95
C LEU A 209 28.64 3.32 13.80
N PHE A 210 27.58 2.66 13.33
CA PHE A 210 26.93 1.52 14.00
C PHE A 210 27.19 0.19 13.26
N MET A 211 28.33 0.08 12.55
CA MET A 211 28.78 -1.16 11.92
C MET A 211 28.94 -2.27 12.96
N GLY A 212 27.94 -3.14 13.07
CA GLY A 212 27.95 -4.26 14.02
C GLY A 212 26.55 -4.72 14.43
N LEU A 213 25.53 -3.88 14.28
CA LEU A 213 24.15 -4.32 14.48
C LEU A 213 23.75 -5.30 13.38
N THR A 214 23.18 -6.41 13.82
CA THR A 214 22.61 -7.43 12.95
C THR A 214 21.24 -7.80 13.49
N GLY A 215 20.39 -8.30 12.61
CA GLY A 215 19.15 -8.94 13.00
C GLY A 215 18.73 -10.00 12.01
N SER A 216 17.51 -10.50 12.16
CA SER A 216 17.03 -11.67 11.46
C SER A 216 15.60 -11.48 10.96
N VAL A 217 15.32 -12.02 9.78
CA VAL A 217 13.97 -12.13 9.23
C VAL A 217 13.48 -13.55 9.51
N GLU A 218 12.51 -13.71 10.41
CA GLU A 218 12.07 -15.03 10.87
C GLU A 218 10.89 -15.58 10.06
N LYS A 219 9.95 -14.70 9.69
CA LYS A 219 8.76 -15.05 8.92
C LYS A 219 8.44 -13.95 7.92
N LEU A 220 8.09 -14.36 6.70
CA LEU A 220 7.53 -13.49 5.67
C LEU A 220 6.34 -14.20 5.01
N ARG A 221 5.23 -13.49 4.92
CA ARG A 221 4.03 -13.94 4.21
C ARG A 221 3.47 -12.81 3.37
N LEU A 222 3.38 -13.02 2.06
CA LEU A 222 2.68 -12.15 1.13
C LEU A 222 1.19 -12.50 1.17
N ILE A 223 0.33 -11.51 1.39
CA ILE A 223 -1.13 -11.65 1.37
C ILE A 223 -1.66 -10.74 0.28
N MET A 224 -2.39 -11.30 -0.66
CA MET A 224 -2.95 -10.61 -1.81
C MET A 224 -4.47 -10.63 -1.70
N HIS A 225 -5.08 -9.48 -1.93
CA HIS A 225 -6.51 -9.32 -2.07
C HIS A 225 -6.80 -8.91 -3.51
N GLY A 226 -7.91 -9.38 -4.07
CA GLY A 226 -8.29 -8.98 -5.43
C GLY A 226 -9.35 -9.88 -6.02
N THR A 227 -9.45 -9.87 -7.34
CA THR A 227 -10.47 -10.60 -8.08
C THR A 227 -9.86 -11.52 -9.13
N LYS A 228 -10.59 -12.58 -9.46
CA LYS A 228 -10.28 -13.47 -10.59
C LYS A 228 -10.63 -12.82 -11.93
N ASN A 229 -11.78 -12.14 -11.98
CA ASN A 229 -12.31 -11.48 -13.17
C ASN A 229 -11.95 -9.98 -13.15
N ASN A 230 -11.91 -9.36 -14.32
CA ASN A 230 -11.60 -7.93 -14.44
C ASN A 230 -12.67 -7.11 -13.69
N PRO A 231 -12.28 -6.23 -12.74
CA PRO A 231 -13.24 -5.40 -12.00
C PRO A 231 -13.90 -4.29 -12.84
N TYR A 232 -13.51 -4.12 -14.10
CA TYR A 232 -13.94 -2.99 -14.94
C TYR A 232 -14.65 -3.40 -16.23
N ASN A 233 -15.02 -4.68 -16.35
CA ASN A 233 -15.73 -5.24 -17.50
C ASN A 233 -17.05 -5.88 -17.07
#